data_AF-A0A1C6NFR1-F1
#
_entry.id   AF-A0A1C6NFR1-F1
#
_cell.length_a   1.000
_cell.length_b   1.000
_cell.length_c   1.000
_cell.angle_alpha   90.00
_cell.angle_beta   90.00
_cell.angle_gamma   90.00
#
_symmetry.space_group_name_H-M   'P 1'
#
loop_
_entity.id
_entity.type
_entity.pdbx_description
1 polymer ?
#
loop_
_entity_poly.entity_id
_entity_poly.type
_entity_poly.pdbx_seq_one_letter_code
_entity_poly.pdbx_strand_id
1 'polypeptide(L)'
;MTATTASSKRHALVTGAPGGIGRGICFALIEQAQRDGTGIHVTAAASRPGERLDRLVDELQSAGATAAGVAGDLTDPADGRAGRRSLRPQDGR
;
A
#
# COMPACT_ATOMS: atom_id res chain seq x y z
N MET A 1 -35.79 -1.03 -2.08
CA MET A 1 -34.67 -0.56 -2.91
C MET A 1 -33.46 -0.37 -2.00
N THR A 2 -32.60 -1.38 -1.87
CA THR A 2 -31.32 -1.27 -1.17
C THR A 2 -30.25 -0.92 -2.19
N ALA A 3 -29.76 0.31 -2.15
CA ALA A 3 -28.62 0.72 -2.96
C ALA A 3 -27.37 0.02 -2.43
N THR A 4 -26.78 -0.87 -3.22
CA THR A 4 -25.44 -1.39 -2.98
C THR A 4 -24.46 -0.23 -3.20
N THR A 5 -24.07 0.46 -2.14
CA THR A 5 -22.99 1.45 -2.21
C THR A 5 -21.72 0.69 -2.57
N ALA A 6 -21.22 0.87 -3.79
CA ALA A 6 -19.93 0.33 -4.18
C ALA A 6 -18.87 0.87 -3.20
N SER A 7 -18.33 0.00 -2.35
CA SER A 7 -17.22 0.36 -1.46
C SER A 7 -16.02 0.69 -2.35
N SER A 8 -15.71 1.97 -2.48
CA SER A 8 -14.54 2.43 -3.23
C SER A 8 -13.27 2.05 -2.46
N LYS A 9 -12.72 0.87 -2.75
CA LYS A 9 -11.42 0.46 -2.20
C LYS A 9 -10.32 1.31 -2.82
N ARG A 10 -9.53 1.99 -1.97
CA ARG A 10 -8.37 2.77 -2.40
C ARG A 10 -7.14 1.90 -2.47
N HIS A 11 -6.32 2.08 -3.50
CA HIS A 11 -5.04 1.40 -3.65
C HIS A 11 -3.95 2.48 -3.69
N ALA A 12 -2.97 2.38 -2.80
CA ALA A 12 -1.86 3.30 -2.71
C ALA A 12 -0.52 2.57 -2.82
N LEU A 13 0.39 3.10 -3.64
CA LEU A 13 1.78 2.67 -3.71
C LEU A 13 2.62 3.78 -3.09
N VAL A 14 3.35 3.46 -2.04
CA VAL A 14 4.24 4.41 -1.37
C VAL A 14 5.67 3.95 -1.58
N THR A 15 6.50 4.81 -2.16
CA THR A 15 7.92 4.53 -2.41
C THR A 15 8.77 5.08 -1.28
N GLY A 16 9.92 4.46 -1.01
CA GLY A 16 10.69 4.78 0.20
C GLY A 16 9.88 4.55 1.49
N ALA A 17 8.91 3.64 1.46
CA ALA A 17 7.91 3.46 2.52
C ALA A 17 8.52 3.14 3.89
N PRO A 18 9.62 2.37 4.03
CA PRO A 18 10.23 2.14 5.34
C PRO A 18 10.95 3.37 5.93
N GLY A 19 11.17 4.42 5.15
CA GLY A 19 11.78 5.68 5.61
C GLY A 19 10.80 6.56 6.38
N GLY A 20 11.30 7.52 7.17
CA GLY A 20 10.48 8.31 8.11
C GLY A 20 9.24 8.96 7.47
N ILE A 21 9.39 9.64 6.33
CA ILE A 21 8.27 10.29 5.64
C ILE A 21 7.35 9.26 4.98
N GLY A 22 7.91 8.29 4.23
CA GLY A 22 7.13 7.25 3.56
C GLY A 22 6.27 6.46 4.54
N ARG A 23 6.82 6.16 5.71
CA ARG A 23 6.11 5.49 6.81
C ARG A 23 4.95 6.34 7.30
N GLY A 24 5.20 7.62 7.60
CA GLY A 24 4.16 8.56 8.02
C GLY A 24 3.02 8.68 6.99
N ILE A 25 3.36 8.73 5.70
CA ILE A 25 2.37 8.76 4.60
C ILE A 25 1.50 7.50 4.62
N CYS A 26 2.08 6.31 4.82
CA CYS A 26 1.31 5.07 4.86
C CYS A 26 0.23 5.13 5.96
N PHE A 27 0.59 5.53 7.18
CA PHE A 27 -0.38 5.63 8.27
C PHE A 27 -1.41 6.75 8.07
N ALA A 28 -1.00 7.90 7.51
CA ALA A 28 -1.92 8.98 7.20
C ALA A 28 -2.99 8.57 6.17
N LEU A 29 -2.61 7.79 5.16
CA LEU A 29 -3.54 7.26 4.16
C LEU A 29 -4.54 6.27 4.77
N ILE A 30 -4.10 5.43 5.70
CA ILE A 30 -4.96 4.50 6.44
C ILE A 30 -5.97 5.27 7.28
N GLU A 31 -5.50 6.24 8.06
CA GLU A 31 -6.33 7.07 8.91
C GLU A 31 -7.37 7.85 8.09
N GLN A 32 -6.97 8.39 6.94
CA GLN A 32 -7.89 9.03 6.02
C GLN A 32 -8.93 8.06 5.45
N ALA A 33 -8.52 6.86 5.02
CA ALA A 33 -9.44 5.86 4.51
C ALA A 33 -10.49 5.46 5.56
N GLN A 34 -10.08 5.31 6.82
CA GLN A 34 -10.95 5.03 7.95
C GLN A 34 -11.96 6.16 8.21
N ARG A 35 -11.50 7.43 8.23
CA ARG A 35 -12.40 8.60 8.37
C ARG A 35 -13.44 8.64 7.26
N ASP A 36 -13.05 8.25 6.05
CA ASP A 36 -13.91 8.25 4.88
C ASP A 36 -14.81 7.00 4.80
N GLY A 37 -14.70 6.05 5.74
CA GLY A 37 -15.45 4.80 5.74
C GLY A 37 -15.09 3.87 4.57
N THR A 38 -13.87 4.01 4.03
CA THR A 38 -13.38 3.23 2.87
C THR A 38 -12.27 2.26 3.28
N GLY A 39 -12.21 1.11 2.63
CA GLY A 39 -11.07 0.19 2.77
C GLY A 39 -9.87 0.67 1.95
N ILE A 40 -8.65 0.36 2.40
CA ILE A 40 -7.41 0.68 1.69
C ILE A 40 -6.48 -0.53 1.55
N HIS A 41 -5.84 -0.62 0.39
CA HIS A 41 -4.68 -1.44 0.14
C HIS A 41 -3.43 -0.56 0.01
N VAL A 42 -2.39 -0.84 0.81
CA VAL A 42 -1.11 -0.13 0.76
C VAL A 42 0.00 -1.06 0.27
N THR A 43 0.56 -0.76 -0.90
CA THR A 43 1.80 -1.36 -1.35
C THR A 43 2.98 -0.50 -0.86
N ALA A 44 3.74 -1.02 0.09
CA ALA A 44 4.95 -0.40 0.60
C ALA A 44 6.14 -0.80 -0.29
N ALA A 45 6.76 0.17 -0.96
CA ALA A 45 7.91 -0.06 -1.83
C ALA A 45 9.22 0.44 -1.20
N ALA A 46 10.25 -0.40 -1.28
CA ALA A 46 11.62 -0.11 -0.84
C ALA A 46 12.62 -0.49 -1.93
N SER A 47 13.81 0.14 -1.93
CA SER A 47 14.86 -0.20 -2.90
C SER A 47 15.46 -1.60 -2.70
N ARG A 48 15.35 -2.15 -1.49
CA ARG A 48 15.85 -3.48 -1.13
C ARG A 48 14.85 -4.20 -0.21
N PRO A 49 14.76 -5.53 -0.29
CA PRO A 49 14.01 -6.30 0.70
C PRO A 49 14.70 -6.24 2.07
N GLY A 50 13.97 -6.62 3.12
CA GLY A 50 14.53 -6.84 4.46
C GLY A 50 13.59 -6.42 5.59
N GLU A 51 14.04 -6.66 6.83
CA GLU A 51 13.21 -6.58 8.03
C GLU A 51 12.45 -5.27 8.22
N ARG A 52 12.99 -4.14 7.76
CA ARG A 52 12.31 -2.84 7.89
C ARG A 52 11.05 -2.79 7.03
N LEU A 53 11.08 -3.39 5.85
CA LEU A 53 9.93 -3.49 4.97
C LEU A 53 8.90 -4.47 5.55
N ASP A 54 9.36 -5.62 6.03
CA ASP A 54 8.48 -6.65 6.60
C ASP A 54 7.76 -6.13 7.85
N ARG A 55 8.50 -5.54 8.80
CA ARG A 55 7.90 -4.89 9.98
C ARG A 55 6.90 -3.81 9.62
N LEU A 56 7.19 -3.00 8.59
CA LEU A 56 6.24 -1.98 8.14
C LEU A 56 4.95 -2.63 7.62
N VAL A 57 5.04 -3.70 6.82
CA VAL A 57 3.85 -4.39 6.31
C VAL A 57 2.99 -4.92 7.46
N ASP A 58 3.60 -5.56 8.47
CA ASP A 58 2.88 -6.08 9.64
C ASP A 58 2.15 -4.98 10.42
N GLU A 59 2.80 -3.83 10.59
CA GLU A 59 2.20 -2.68 11.29
C GLU A 59 1.06 -2.06 10.48
N LEU A 60 1.17 -1.97 9.14
CA LEU A 60 0.10 -1.46 8.28
C LEU A 60 -1.11 -2.39 8.29
N GLN A 61 -0.89 -3.71 8.32
CA GLN A 61 -1.95 -4.69 8.49
C GLN A 61 -2.62 -4.56 9.86
N SER A 62 -1.83 -4.41 10.92
CA SER A 62 -2.33 -4.18 12.27
C SER A 62 -3.11 -2.87 12.41
N ALA A 63 -2.79 -1.86 11.60
CA ALA A 63 -3.51 -0.60 11.53
C ALA A 63 -4.83 -0.68 10.72
N GLY A 64 -5.18 -1.84 10.17
CA GLY A 64 -6.47 -2.08 9.50
C GLY A 64 -6.43 -1.90 7.97
N ALA A 65 -5.25 -1.78 7.37
CA ALA A 65 -5.11 -1.88 5.92
C ALA A 65 -4.94 -3.33 5.46
N THR A 66 -5.20 -3.58 4.18
CA THR A 66 -4.50 -4.67 3.50
C THR A 66 -3.15 -4.12 3.04
N ALA A 67 -2.04 -4.85 3.23
CA ALA A 67 -0.73 -4.33 2.85
C ALA A 67 0.17 -5.41 2.23
N ALA A 68 1.02 -4.98 1.31
CA ALA A 68 2.04 -5.81 0.66
C ALA A 68 3.35 -5.04 0.51
N GLY A 69 4.47 -5.75 0.65
CA GLY A 69 5.81 -5.20 0.41
C GLY A 69 6.29 -5.49 -1.02
N VAL A 70 6.88 -4.49 -1.67
CA VAL A 70 7.58 -4.66 -2.96
C VAL A 70 8.98 -4.11 -2.83
N ALA A 71 9.97 -4.91 -3.21
CA ALA A 71 11.35 -4.46 -3.34
C ALA A 71 11.65 -4.16 -4.82
N GLY A 72 12.30 -3.03 -5.08
CA GLY A 72 12.75 -2.63 -6.41
C GLY A 72 13.40 -1.26 -6.38
N ASP A 73 14.49 -1.11 -7.12
CA ASP A 73 15.19 0.16 -7.25
C ASP A 73 14.53 0.99 -8.35
N LEU A 74 13.83 2.06 -7.98
CA LEU A 74 13.14 2.92 -8.94
C LEU A 74 14.09 3.71 -9.87
N THR A 75 15.39 3.71 -9.57
CA THR A 75 16.39 4.23 -10.51
C THR A 75 16.66 3.25 -11.66
N ASP A 76 16.30 1.97 -11.49
CA ASP A 76 16.25 0.99 -12.58
C ASP A 76 14.87 1.07 -13.29
N PRO A 77 14.85 1.41 -14.59
CA PRO A 77 13.60 1.47 -15.36
C PRO A 77 12.87 0.13 -15.49
N ALA A 78 13.53 -1.01 -15.22
CA ALA A 78 12.87 -2.31 -15.14
C ALA A 78 11.93 -2.42 -13.93
N ASP A 79 12.34 -1.89 -12.78
CA ASP A 79 11.63 -2.03 -11.51
C ASP A 79 10.43 -1.09 -11.39
N GLY A 80 10.49 0.10 -12.01
CA GLY A 80 9.36 1.04 -12.05
C GLY A 80 8.09 0.44 -12.69
N ARG A 81 8.24 -0.46 -13.67
CA ARG A 81 7.09 -1.17 -14.29
C ARG A 81 6.49 -2.22 -13.36
N ALA A 82 7.30 -2.86 -12.53
CA ALA A 82 6.85 -3.84 -11.55
C ALA A 82 6.01 -3.18 -10.44
N GLY A 83 6.42 -2.01 -9.94
CA GLY A 83 5.64 -1.25 -8.94
C GLY A 83 4.27 -0.79 -9.43
N ARG A 84 4.12 -0.44 -10.72
CA ARG A 84 2.79 -0.12 -11.27
C ARG A 84 1.89 -1.35 -11.37
N ARG A 85 2.45 -2.54 -11.57
CA ARG A 85 1.69 -3.79 -11.67
C ARG A 85 1.07 -4.20 -10.33
N SER A 86 1.75 -3.92 -9.21
CA SER A 86 1.22 -4.22 -7.86
C SER A 86 0.01 -3.36 -7.46
N LEU A 87 -0.24 -2.24 -8.14
CA LEU A 87 -1.45 -1.43 -7.96
C LEU A 87 -2.70 -2.02 -8.63
N ARG A 88 -2.56 -3.00 -9.52
CA ARG A 88 -3.71 -3.59 -10.20
C ARG A 88 -4.59 -4.31 -9.16
N PRO A 89 -5.92 -4.11 -9.21
CA PRO A 89 -6.85 -4.92 -8.42
C PRO A 89 -6.53 -6.40 -8.68
N GLN A 90 -6.24 -7.14 -7.61
CA GLN A 90 -6.27 -8.59 -7.64
C GLN A 90 -7.76 -8.95 -7.57
N ASP A 91 -8.47 -8.81 -8.69
CA ASP A 91 -9.85 -9.26 -8.79
C ASP A 91 -9.82 -10.77 -8.56
N GLY A 92 -10.30 -11.16 -7.37
CA GLY A 92 -10.30 -12.55 -6.91
C GLY A 92 -11.00 -13.44 -7.93
N ARG A 93 -10.32 -14.52 -8.32
CA ARG A 93 -10.99 -15.73 -8.79
C ARG A 93 -11.79 -16.37 -7.67
#